data_AF-A0A927VSV4-F1
#
_entry.id   AF-A0A927VSV4-F1
#
_cell.length_a   1.000
_cell.length_b   1.000
_cell.length_c   1.000
_cell.angle_alpha   90.00
_cell.angle_beta   90.00
_cell.angle_gamma   90.00
#
_symmetry.space_group_name_H-M   'P 1'
#
loop_
_entity.id
_entity.type
_entity.pdbx_description
1 polymer ?
#
loop_
_entity_poly.entity_id
_entity_poly.type
_entity_poly.pdbx_seq_one_letter_code
_entity_poly.pdbx_strand_id
1 'polypeptide(L)'
;MTNKRNLIAAVGYITWIGFIIAVVMGDRGDGFSAHHMNQALVINLIGVVGGVLAVIPLVGSIASGIISVAVFAYDVMGAISAYKGSTQSLPFLENIHLIG
;
A
#
# COMPACT_ATOMS: atom_id res chain seq x y z
N MET A 1 14.42 -17.30 5.54
CA MET A 1 14.99 -16.33 6.49
C MET A 1 14.48 -14.95 6.10
N THR A 2 13.65 -14.32 6.92
CA THR A 2 13.17 -12.94 6.66
C THR A 2 14.30 -11.97 7.00
N ASN A 3 14.70 -11.10 6.08
CA ASN A 3 15.72 -10.09 6.34
C ASN A 3 15.08 -8.73 6.69
N LYS A 4 15.87 -7.82 7.29
CA LYS A 4 15.41 -6.49 7.75
C LYS A 4 14.66 -5.70 6.67
N ARG A 5 15.08 -5.83 5.40
CA ARG A 5 14.48 -5.13 4.25
C ARG A 5 13.01 -5.55 4.03
N ASN A 6 12.72 -6.84 4.10
CA ASN A 6 11.35 -7.35 3.95
C ASN A 6 10.41 -6.81 5.04
N LEU A 7 10.90 -6.71 6.28
CA LEU A 7 10.14 -6.15 7.40
C LEU A 7 9.83 -4.67 7.18
N ILE A 8 10.83 -3.89 6.74
CA ILE A 8 10.64 -2.46 6.43
C ILE A 8 9.59 -2.28 5.32
N ALA A 9 9.65 -3.09 4.26
CA ALA A 9 8.67 -3.05 3.18
C ALA A 9 7.25 -3.43 3.66
N ALA A 10 7.11 -4.46 4.50
CA ALA A 10 5.82 -4.89 5.04
C ALA A 10 5.19 -3.84 5.98
N VAL A 11 6.00 -3.16 6.80
CA VAL A 11 5.56 -2.06 7.66
C VAL A 11 4.92 -0.93 6.86
N GLY A 12 5.32 -0.74 5.59
CA GLY A 12 4.78 0.26 4.68
C GLY A 12 3.26 0.17 4.43
N TYR A 13 2.68 -1.02 4.64
CA TYR A 13 1.26 -1.30 4.40
C TYR A 13 0.37 -1.18 5.66
N ILE A 14 0.93 -0.82 6.83
CA ILE A 14 0.14 -0.84 8.07
C ILE A 14 -0.68 0.44 8.24
N THR A 15 -0.04 1.60 8.04
CA THR A 15 -0.65 2.94 8.14
C THR A 15 0.20 3.93 7.37
N TRP A 16 -0.25 5.18 7.22
CA TRP A 16 0.58 6.30 6.78
C TRP A 16 1.89 6.44 7.57
N ILE A 17 1.87 6.16 8.88
CA ILE A 17 3.09 6.18 9.70
C ILE A 17 4.03 5.04 9.29
N GLY A 18 3.49 3.84 9.09
CA GLY A 18 4.23 2.69 8.58
C GLY A 18 4.83 2.95 7.20
N PHE A 19 4.08 3.60 6.31
CA PHE A 19 4.56 4.05 5.00
C PHE A 19 5.73 5.03 5.11
N ILE A 20 5.64 6.03 5.98
CA ILE A 20 6.75 6.97 6.21
C ILE A 20 7.99 6.24 6.73
N ILE A 21 7.83 5.29 7.66
CA ILE A 21 8.95 4.45 8.14
C ILE A 21 9.58 3.69 6.98
N ALA A 22 8.78 3.06 6.13
CA ALA A 22 9.27 2.36 4.94
C ALA A 22 10.03 3.31 4.00
N VAL A 23 9.52 4.54 3.82
CA VAL A 23 10.15 5.60 3.03
C VAL A 23 11.52 6.03 3.57
N VAL A 24 11.64 6.19 4.88
CA VAL A 24 12.86 6.67 5.52
C VAL A 24 13.91 5.57 5.67
N MET A 25 13.49 4.33 5.93
CA MET A 25 14.39 3.22 6.22
C MET A 25 14.66 2.30 5.04
N GLY A 26 13.81 2.33 4.01
CA GLY A 26 13.93 1.53 2.80
C GLY A 26 14.95 2.11 1.82
N ASP A 27 15.44 1.26 0.93
CA ASP A 27 16.36 1.66 -0.15
C ASP A 27 15.59 1.83 -1.46
N ARG A 28 15.48 3.06 -1.96
CA ARG A 28 14.80 3.35 -3.24
C ARG A 28 15.59 2.87 -4.46
N GLY A 29 16.91 2.67 -4.32
CA GLY A 29 17.72 2.11 -5.40
C GLY A 29 17.50 0.61 -5.61
N ASP A 30 16.90 -0.07 -4.62
CA ASP A 30 16.55 -1.48 -4.69
C ASP A 30 15.15 -1.67 -5.28
N GLY A 31 15.05 -2.46 -6.36
CA GLY A 31 13.80 -2.68 -7.06
C GLY A 31 12.70 -3.30 -6.19
N PHE A 32 13.06 -4.12 -5.19
CA PHE A 32 12.09 -4.69 -4.25
C PHE A 32 11.49 -3.63 -3.32
N SER A 33 12.34 -2.82 -2.67
CA SER A 33 11.89 -1.74 -1.80
C SER A 33 11.10 -0.68 -2.57
N ALA A 34 11.58 -0.26 -3.74
CA ALA A 34 10.88 0.71 -4.60
C ALA A 34 9.49 0.21 -5.01
N HIS A 35 9.35 -1.06 -5.40
CA HIS A 35 8.06 -1.66 -5.75
C HIS A 35 7.06 -1.60 -4.59
N HIS A 36 7.47 -2.01 -3.39
CA HIS A 36 6.55 -2.01 -2.24
C HIS A 36 6.22 -0.62 -1.72
N MET A 37 7.15 0.34 -1.79
CA MET A 37 6.88 1.74 -1.46
C MET A 37 5.86 2.33 -2.44
N ASN A 38 6.05 2.10 -3.74
CA ASN A 38 5.12 2.58 -4.74
C ASN A 38 3.71 1.99 -4.56
N GLN A 39 3.61 0.67 -4.41
CA GLN A 39 2.32 0.00 -4.23
C GLN A 39 1.62 0.45 -2.93
N ALA A 40 2.35 0.57 -1.82
CA ALA A 40 1.80 1.09 -0.57
C ALA A 40 1.32 2.55 -0.69
N LEU A 41 2.04 3.40 -1.45
CA LEU A 41 1.60 4.77 -1.69
C LEU A 41 0.30 4.81 -2.50
N VAL A 42 0.21 4.01 -3.57
CA VAL A 42 -1.00 3.92 -4.41
C VAL A 42 -2.21 3.51 -3.57
N ILE A 43 -2.07 2.47 -2.74
CA ILE A 43 -3.14 1.99 -1.87
C ILE A 43 -3.56 3.08 -0.86
N ASN A 44 -2.59 3.72 -0.21
CA ASN A 44 -2.85 4.81 0.73
C ASN A 44 -3.62 5.98 0.07
N LEU A 45 -3.28 6.36 -1.17
CA LEU A 45 -3.97 7.41 -1.90
C LEU A 45 -5.39 7.01 -2.31
N ILE A 46 -5.62 5.74 -2.70
CA ILE A 46 -6.98 5.21 -2.93
C ILE A 46 -7.81 5.31 -1.63
N GLY A 47 -7.20 5.02 -0.48
CA GLY A 47 -7.83 5.20 0.83
C GLY A 47 -8.24 6.65 1.10
N VAL A 48 -7.37 7.63 0.78
CA VAL A 48 -7.69 9.06 0.90
C VAL A 48 -8.88 9.43 0.02
N VAL A 49 -8.90 8.98 -1.25
CA VAL A 49 -10.05 9.21 -2.15
C VAL A 49 -11.33 8.60 -1.57
N GLY A 50 -11.27 7.38 -1.03
CA GLY A 50 -12.39 6.75 -0.33
C GLY A 50 -12.89 7.57 0.86
N GLY A 51 -11.98 8.16 1.64
CA GLY A 51 -12.33 9.06 2.75
C GLY A 51 -13.03 10.34 2.30
N VAL A 52 -12.57 10.95 1.21
CA VAL A 52 -13.22 12.14 0.62
C VAL A 52 -14.63 11.82 0.12
N LEU A 53 -14.83 10.66 -0.52
CA LEU A 53 -16.15 10.24 -1.01
C LEU A 53 -17.17 10.08 0.12
N ALA A 54 -16.74 9.74 1.34
CA ALA A 54 -17.64 9.56 2.48
C ALA A 54 -18.42 10.84 2.87
N VAL A 55 -17.99 12.02 2.42
CA VAL A 55 -18.67 13.30 2.65
C VAL A 55 -20.01 13.37 1.90
N ILE A 56 -20.15 12.65 0.78
CA ILE A 56 -21.39 12.63 0.00
C ILE A 56 -22.36 11.64 0.65
N PRO A 57 -23.55 12.09 1.13
CA PRO A 57 -24.50 11.22 1.80
C PRO A 57 -24.96 10.05 0.90
N LEU A 58 -25.21 8.90 1.52
CA LEU A 58 -25.71 7.66 0.92
C LEU A 58 -24.77 7.03 -0.14
N VAL A 59 -24.63 7.65 -1.31
CA VAL A 59 -23.85 7.08 -2.44
C VAL A 59 -22.36 7.09 -2.10
N GLY A 60 -21.86 8.21 -1.57
CA GLY A 60 -20.46 8.35 -1.20
C GLY A 60 -20.06 7.45 -0.04
N SER A 61 -20.92 7.32 0.98
CA SER A 61 -20.67 6.43 2.11
C SER A 61 -20.66 4.95 1.72
N ILE A 62 -21.53 4.51 0.81
CA ILE A 62 -21.52 3.13 0.28
C ILE A 62 -20.22 2.89 -0.51
N ALA A 63 -19.87 3.79 -1.43
CA ALA A 63 -18.64 3.69 -2.21
C ALA A 63 -17.39 3.67 -1.30
N SER A 64 -17.34 4.54 -0.30
CA SER A 64 -16.27 4.59 0.71
C SER A 64 -16.13 3.27 1.46
N GLY A 65 -17.24 2.63 1.85
CA GLY A 65 -17.23 1.32 2.50
C GLY A 65 -16.60 0.23 1.62
N ILE A 66 -16.98 0.18 0.34
CA ILE A 66 -16.41 -0.78 -0.62
C ILE A 66 -14.91 -0.54 -0.82
N ILE A 67 -14.51 0.73 -1.01
CA ILE A 67 -13.11 1.11 -1.19
C ILE A 67 -12.29 0.73 0.06
N SER A 68 -12.83 0.96 1.26
CA SER A 68 -12.15 0.65 2.52
C SER A 68 -11.85 -0.85 2.65
N VAL A 69 -12.80 -1.71 2.26
CA VAL A 69 -12.59 -3.18 2.25
C VAL A 69 -11.54 -3.57 1.23
N ALA A 70 -11.56 -3.00 0.03
CA ALA A 70 -10.57 -3.29 -1.01
C ALA A 70 -9.15 -2.84 -0.60
N VAL A 71 -9.02 -1.62 -0.06
CA VAL A 71 -7.77 -1.07 0.48
C VAL A 71 -7.22 -1.99 1.57
N PHE A 72 -8.04 -2.37 2.55
CA PHE A 72 -7.60 -3.26 3.63
C PHE A 72 -7.13 -4.62 3.10
N ALA A 73 -7.84 -5.21 2.14
CA ALA A 73 -7.43 -6.47 1.52
C ALA A 73 -6.08 -6.32 0.81
N TYR A 74 -5.87 -5.24 0.06
CA TYR A 74 -4.61 -4.96 -0.63
C TYR A 74 -3.45 -4.65 0.32
N ASP A 75 -3.69 -3.96 1.43
CA ASP A 75 -2.67 -3.75 2.47
C ASP A 75 -2.20 -5.09 3.06
N VAL A 76 -3.14 -5.98 3.41
CA VAL A 76 -2.81 -7.32 3.93
C VAL A 76 -2.03 -8.15 2.90
N MET A 77 -2.49 -8.18 1.65
CA MET A 77 -1.83 -8.93 0.57
C MET A 77 -0.42 -8.37 0.30
N GLY A 78 -0.29 -7.04 0.23
CA GLY A 78 0.98 -6.35 0.02
C GLY A 78 1.96 -6.59 1.16
N ALA A 79 1.50 -6.52 2.42
CA ALA A 79 2.30 -6.83 3.61
C ALA A 79 2.80 -8.27 3.61
N ILE A 80 1.94 -9.24 3.29
CA ILE A 80 2.31 -10.66 3.21
C ILE A 80 3.33 -10.90 2.09
N SER A 81 3.12 -10.30 0.92
CA SER A 81 4.06 -10.41 -0.21
C SER A 81 5.44 -9.84 0.16
N ALA A 82 5.47 -8.63 0.74
CA ALA A 82 6.70 -8.00 1.21
C ALA A 82 7.41 -8.84 2.26
N TYR A 83 6.68 -9.36 3.24
CA TYR A 83 7.23 -10.22 4.29
C TYR A 83 7.89 -11.48 3.70
N LYS A 84 7.25 -12.09 2.70
CA LYS A 84 7.80 -13.25 1.96
C LYS A 84 8.95 -12.90 1.02
N GLY A 85 9.22 -11.62 0.78
CA GLY A 85 10.28 -11.15 -0.12
C GLY A 85 9.92 -11.24 -1.60
N SER A 86 8.62 -11.31 -1.95
CA SER A 86 8.18 -11.28 -3.35
C SER A 86 7.58 -9.92 -3.71
N THR A 87 7.74 -9.53 -4.96
CA THR A 87 7.12 -8.33 -5.56
C THR A 87 5.84 -8.70 -6.29
N GLN A 88 4.90 -9.36 -5.60
CA GLN A 88 3.64 -9.74 -6.23
C GLN A 88 2.82 -8.47 -6.47
N SER A 89 2.67 -8.11 -7.75
CA SER A 89 1.76 -7.05 -8.16
C SER A 89 0.33 -7.41 -7.79
N LEU A 90 -0.38 -6.49 -7.16
CA LEU A 90 -1.79 -6.66 -6.86
C LEU A 90 -2.64 -6.37 -8.10
N PRO A 91 -3.80 -7.05 -8.26
CA PRO A 91 -4.69 -6.80 -9.38
C PRO A 91 -4.98 -5.30 -9.54
N PHE A 92 -5.00 -4.83 -10.79
CA PHE A 92 -5.27 -3.43 -11.16
C PHE A 92 -4.22 -2.38 -10.74
N LEU A 93 -3.20 -2.73 -9.93
CA LEU A 93 -2.17 -1.79 -9.48
C LEU A 93 -0.82 -1.95 -10.20
N GLU A 94 -0.64 -3.03 -10.97
CA GLU A 94 0.63 -3.42 -11.60
C GLU A 94 1.29 -2.31 -12.44
N ASN A 95 0.48 -1.51 -13.15
CA ASN A 95 0.98 -0.48 -14.07
C ASN A 95 0.99 0.93 -13.48
N ILE A 96 0.68 1.09 -12.19
CA ILE A 96 0.62 2.41 -11.55
C ILE A 96 1.96 2.68 -10.86
N HIS A 97 2.76 3.56 -11.45
CA HIS A 97 4.05 4.00 -10.89
C HIS A 97 4.02 5.49 -10.56
N LEU A 98 3.99 5.79 -9.27
CA LEU A 98 4.03 7.14 -8.71
C LEU A 98 5.43 7.51 -8.23
N ILE A 99 6.16 6.55 -7.67
CA ILE A 99 7.52 6.74 -7.14
C ILE A 99 8.42 5.56 -7.51
N GLY A 100 9.67 5.88 -7.84
CA GLY A 100 10.78 4.94 -8.09
C GLY A 100 11.95 5.35 -7.22
#